data_AF-A0A1V5NVQ9-F1
#
_entry.id   AF-A0A1V5NVQ9-F1
#
_cell.length_a   1.000
_cell.length_b   1.000
_cell.length_c   1.000
_cell.angle_alpha   90.00
_cell.angle_beta   90.00
_cell.angle_gamma   90.00
#
_symmetry.space_group_name_H-M   'P 1'
#
loop_
_entity.id
_entity.type
_entity.pdbx_description
1 polymer ?
#
loop_
_entity_poly.entity_id
_entity_poly.type
_entity_poly.pdbx_seq_one_letter_code
_entity_poly.pdbx_strand_id
1 'polypeptide(L)' 'MHYKNGREAKAGDQIVGRDYDGSVLAGVLVGPNPASDTCNGRLISSSLVNSAPLISLKDFVHADDITLLN' A
#
# COMPACT_ATOMS: atom_id res chain seq x y z
N MET A 1 -12.38 3.43 1.37
CA MET A 1 -11.27 2.50 1.12
C MET A 1 -10.20 2.81 2.14
N HIS A 2 -9.77 1.81 2.91
CA HIS A 2 -8.93 2.03 4.07
C HIS A 2 -7.77 1.05 4.09
N TYR A 3 -6.68 1.49 4.74
CA TYR A 3 -5.56 0.64 5.11
C TYR A 3 -5.96 -0.35 6.22
N LYS A 4 -5.04 -1.25 6.56
CA LYS A 4 -5.22 -2.25 7.62
C LYS A 4 -5.69 -1.67 8.95
N ASN A 5 -5.24 -0.46 9.28
CA ASN A 5 -5.55 0.24 10.53
C ASN A 5 -6.80 1.14 10.44
N GLY A 6 -7.56 1.07 9.35
CA GLY A 6 -8.76 1.88 9.16
C GLY A 6 -8.49 3.32 8.70
N ARG A 7 -7.24 3.75 8.51
CA ARG A 7 -6.93 5.05 7.91
C ARG A 7 -7.35 5.08 6.44
N GLU A 8 -7.94 6.18 6.01
CA GLU A 8 -8.35 6.37 4.61
C GLU A 8 -7.13 6.37 3.69
N ALA A 9 -7.19 5.59 2.60
CA ALA A 9 -6.10 5.47 1.63
C ALA A 9 -6.24 6.50 0.50
N LYS A 10 -5.15 7.23 0.20
CA LYS A 10 -5.13 8.30 -0.81
C LYS A 10 -3.93 8.16 -1.75
N ALA A 11 -4.13 8.57 -3.01
CA ALA A 11 -3.02 8.62 -3.97
C ALA A 11 -1.95 9.61 -3.48
N GLY A 12 -0.69 9.19 -3.55
CA GLY A 12 0.45 9.95 -3.03
C GLY A 12 0.88 9.56 -1.62
N ASP A 13 0.10 8.75 -0.90
CA ASP A 13 0.48 8.27 0.43
C ASP A 13 1.77 7.43 0.37
N GLN A 14 2.64 7.65 1.35
CA GLN A 14 3.76 6.74 1.61
C GLN A 14 3.24 5.56 2.42
N ILE A 15 3.43 4.35 1.91
CA ILE A 15 2.85 3.13 2.48
C ILE A 15 3.90 2.05 2.66
N VAL A 16 3.67 1.19 3.64
CA VAL A 16 4.42 -0.04 3.86
C VAL A 16 3.45 -1.20 4.06
N GLY A 17 3.85 -2.39 3.63
CA GLY A 17 3.05 -3.59 3.81
C GLY A 17 3.78 -4.83 3.34
N ARG A 18 3.02 -5.91 3.17
CA ARG A 18 3.51 -7.14 2.55
C ARG A 18 2.73 -7.42 1.28
N ASP A 19 3.41 -7.92 0.27
CA ASP A 19 2.75 -8.49 -0.90
C ASP A 19 2.19 -9.88 -0.60
N TYR A 20 1.57 -10.49 -1.63
CA TYR A 20 0.99 -11.83 -1.55
C TYR A 20 2.03 -12.91 -1.18
N ASP A 21 3.29 -12.74 -1.60
CA ASP A 21 4.39 -13.67 -1.34
C ASP A 21 5.04 -13.43 0.04
N GLY A 22 4.55 -12.44 0.80
CA GLY A 22 5.04 -12.08 2.13
C GLY A 22 6.26 -11.15 2.12
N SER A 23 6.69 -10.67 0.94
CA SER A 23 7.79 -9.71 0.81
C SER A 23 7.36 -8.35 1.33
N VAL A 24 8.22 -7.69 2.11
CA VAL A 24 7.96 -6.33 2.59
C VAL A 24 8.14 -5.35 1.43
N LEU A 25 7.11 -4.56 1.16
CA LEU A 25 7.14 -3.50 0.16
C LEU A 25 6.92 -2.14 0.84
N ALA A 26 7.68 -1.15 0.37
CA ALA A 26 7.53 0.25 0.76
C ALA A 26 7.61 1.15 -0.47
N GLY A 27 6.73 2.14 -0.53
CA GLY A 27 6.66 3.05 -1.68
C GLY A 27 5.49 4.02 -1.60
N VAL A 28 5.11 4.54 -2.76
CA VAL A 28 4.02 5.52 -2.91
C VAL A 28 2.81 4.84 -3.54
N LEU A 29 1.63 5.05 -2.93
CA LEU A 29 0.35 4.60 -3.48
C LEU A 29 -0.03 5.44 -4.71
N VAL A 30 -0.32 4.76 -5.82
CA VAL A 30 -0.92 5.38 -7.01
C VAL A 30 -2.17 4.61 -7.47
N GLY A 31 -3.13 5.34 -8.02
CA GLY A 31 -4.36 4.78 -8.60
C GLY A 31 -5.19 3.90 -7.65
N PRO A 32 -5.55 4.34 -6.43
CA PRO A 32 -6.50 3.61 -5.58
C PRO A 32 -7.84 3.44 -6.30
N ASN A 33 -8.36 2.21 -6.35
CA ASN A 33 -9.65 1.87 -6.96
C ASN A 33 -10.70 1.44 -5.90
N PRO A 34 -11.65 2.32 -5.51
CA PRO A 34 -12.63 2.01 -4.46
C PRO A 34 -13.69 1.00 -4.88
N ALA A 35 -13.77 0.66 -6.17
CA ALA A 35 -14.69 -0.36 -6.67
C ALA A 35 -14.17 -1.80 -6.48
N SER A 36 -12.95 -1.98 -5.95
CA SER A 36 -12.36 -3.30 -5.68
C SER A 36 -11.87 -3.43 -4.23
N ASP A 37 -12.08 -4.61 -3.65
CA ASP A 37 -11.64 -4.94 -2.28
C ASP A 37 -10.22 -5.56 -2.24
N THR A 38 -9.73 -6.06 -3.38
CA THR A 38 -8.40 -6.66 -3.55
C THR A 38 -7.70 -6.08 -4.77
N CYS A 39 -6.36 -6.09 -4.78
CA CYS A 39 -5.54 -5.53 -5.86
C CYS A 39 -5.99 -4.11 -6.26
N ASN A 40 -6.37 -3.33 -5.26
CA ASN A 40 -7.10 -2.07 -5.38
C ASN A 40 -6.21 -0.83 -5.28
N GLY A 41 -4.90 -1.00 -5.41
CA GLY A 41 -3.93 0.07 -5.57
C GLY A 41 -2.69 -0.41 -6.33
N ARG A 42 -1.83 0.52 -6.68
CA ARG A 42 -0.48 0.23 -7.21
C ARG A 42 0.56 0.90 -6.35
N LEU A 43 1.72 0.26 -6.23
CA LEU A 43 2.86 0.78 -5.48
C LEU A 43 3.99 1.13 -6.44
N ILE A 44 4.51 2.35 -6.34
CA ILE A 44 5.74 2.75 -7.03
C ILE A 44 6.85 2.88 -5.98
N SER A 45 7.99 2.26 -6.27
CA SER A 45 9.18 2.31 -5.41
C SER A 45 10.42 2.37 -6.28
N SER A 46 11.46 3.05 -5.80
CA SER A 46 12.77 3.12 -6.49
C SER A 46 13.39 1.73 -6.68
N SER A 47 13.09 0.78 -5.78
CA SER A 47 13.54 -0.60 -5.89
C SER A 47 12.74 -1.42 -6.90
N LEU A 48 11.64 -0.88 -7.42
CA LEU A 48 10.73 -1.51 -8.37
C LEU A 48 10.65 -0.70 -9.67
N VAL A 49 11.76 -0.10 -10.11
CA VAL A 49 11.85 0.86 -11.23
C VAL A 49 11.17 0.43 -12.55
N ASN A 50 10.92 -0.87 -12.76
CA ASN A 50 10.22 -1.39 -13.94
C ASN A 50 8.89 -2.13 -13.62
N SER A 51 8.42 -2.09 -12.38
CA SER A 51 7.21 -2.78 -11.93
C SER A 51 6.41 -1.91 -10.98
N ALA A 52 5.15 -1.64 -11.32
CA ALA A 52 4.17 -1.07 -10.39
C ALA A 52 3.20 -2.17 -9.97
N PRO A 53 3.57 -3.03 -8.99
CA PRO A 53 2.74 -4.15 -8.58
C PRO A 53 1.38 -3.67 -8.11
N LEU A 54 0.36 -4.48 -8.41
CA LEU A 54 -0.95 -4.34 -7.81
C LEU A 54 -0.87 -4.79 -6.36
N ILE A 55 -1.46 -4.01 -5.46
CA ILE A 55 -1.46 -4.27 -4.02
C ILE A 55 -2.89 -4.22 -3.49
N SER A 56 -3.14 -4.96 -2.41
CA SER A 56 -4.38 -4.91 -1.66
C SER A 56 -4.19 -4.00 -0.45
N LEU A 57 -4.88 -2.86 -0.42
CA LEU A 57 -4.61 -1.80 0.56
C LEU A 57 -4.89 -2.20 2.01
N LYS A 58 -5.74 -3.21 2.22
CA LYS A 58 -5.98 -3.84 3.52
C LYS A 58 -4.76 -4.52 4.14
N ASP A 59 -3.73 -4.79 3.35
CA ASP A 59 -2.47 -5.42 3.78
C ASP A 59 -1.34 -4.40 4.01
N PHE A 60 -1.64 -3.12 3.78
CA PHE A 60 -0.72 -2.00 3.91
C PHE A 60 -1.17 -1.04 5.02
N VAL A 61 -0.24 -0.22 5.49
CA VAL A 61 -0.48 0.92 6.39
C VAL A 61 0.23 2.16 5.85
N HIS A 62 -0.24 3.34 6.26
CA HIS A 62 0.50 4.57 6.00
C HIS A 62 1.82 4.55 6.79
N ALA A 63 2.90 5.08 6.20
CA ALA A 63 4.24 5.03 6.77
C ALA A 63 4.35 5.71 8.14
N ASP A 64 3.67 6.84 8.33
CA ASP A 64 3.59 7.52 9.64
C ASP A 64 3.01 6.64 10.75
N ASP A 65 2.13 5.71 10.40
CA ASP A 65 1.43 4.86 11.36
C ASP A 65 2.27 3.63 11.77
N ILE A 66 3.47 3.44 11.20
CA ILE A 66 4.39 2.35 11.58
C ILE A 66 4.84 2.51 13.04
N THR A 67 4.94 3.74 13.53
CA THR A 67 5.30 4.03 14.94
C THR A 67 4.26 3.55 15.96
N LEU A 68 3.08 3.11 15.50
CA LEU A 68 2.02 2.53 16.32
C LEU A 68 2.07 0.99 16.41
N LEU A 69 3.05 0.35 15.77
CA LEU A 69 3.29 -1.11 15.85
C LEU A 69 4.47 -1.39 16.79
N ASN A 70 4.33 -1.04 18.07
CA ASN A 70 5.19 -1.52 19.16
C ASN A 70 4.59 -2.76 19.82
#